data_AF-A0A8X6GNU3-F1
#
_entry.id   AF-A0A8X6GNU3-F1
#
_cell.length_a   1.000
_cell.length_b   1.000
_cell.length_c   1.000
_cell.angle_alpha   90.00
_cell.angle_beta   90.00
_cell.angle_gamma   90.00
#
_symmetry.space_group_name_H-M   'P 1'
#
loop_
_entity.id
_entity.type
_entity.pdbx_description
1 polymer ?
#
loop_
_entity_poly.entity_id
_entity_poly.type
_entity_poly.pdbx_seq_one_letter_code
_entity_poly.pdbx_strand_id
1 'polypeptide(L)'
;MYKNALKEDLIRVVEELDGTVESTDTVAKLKTKIEKCSTFESDAGFVKTLIKNYIDERVSRNERQETLEKQKIELAKLQLAQLEKEVVKLKPKDQYDVRKIGLHEGSNTTSTAADHMKMWGETV
;
A
#
# COMPACT_ATOMS: atom_id res chain seq x y z
N MET A 1 -17.87 22.33 -25.22
CA MET A 1 -16.47 22.27 -25.72
C MET A 1 -15.47 21.61 -24.76
N TYR A 2 -15.86 21.16 -23.55
CA TYR A 2 -14.93 20.65 -22.53
C TYR A 2 -15.48 19.40 -21.83
N LYS A 3 -15.62 18.29 -22.56
CA LYS A 3 -16.29 17.09 -22.01
C LYS A 3 -15.47 16.39 -20.92
N ASN A 4 -14.14 16.50 -20.96
CA ASN A 4 -13.22 15.79 -20.04
C ASN A 4 -12.54 16.71 -19.01
N ALA A 5 -12.91 17.99 -19.00
CA ALA A 5 -12.39 18.94 -18.01
C ALA A 5 -13.06 18.68 -16.65
N LEU A 6 -12.27 18.41 -15.63
CA LEU A 6 -12.73 18.28 -14.26
C LEU A 6 -12.81 19.67 -13.61
N LYS A 7 -13.43 19.73 -12.43
CA LYS A 7 -13.55 20.96 -11.65
C LYS A 7 -12.17 21.58 -11.39
N GLU A 8 -11.17 20.78 -11.07
CA GLU A 8 -9.81 21.26 -10.78
C GLU A 8 -9.12 21.93 -11.98
N ASP A 9 -9.28 21.40 -13.21
CA ASP A 9 -8.67 22.03 -14.39
C ASP A 9 -9.29 23.40 -14.63
N LEU A 10 -10.62 23.48 -14.49
CA LEU A 10 -11.37 24.70 -14.71
C LEU A 10 -11.09 25.74 -13.64
N ILE A 11 -10.84 25.33 -12.40
CA ILE A 11 -10.40 26.22 -11.32
C ILE A 11 -9.06 26.85 -11.71
N ARG A 12 -8.07 26.04 -12.09
CA ARG A 12 -6.74 26.52 -12.50
C ARG A 12 -6.83 27.48 -13.69
N VAL A 13 -7.66 27.15 -14.67
CA VAL A 13 -7.87 28.02 -15.85
C VAL A 13 -8.51 29.34 -15.45
N VAL A 14 -9.51 29.34 -14.55
CA VAL A 14 -10.13 30.59 -14.08
C VAL A 14 -9.11 31.42 -13.31
N GLU A 15 -8.29 30.81 -12.45
CA GLU A 15 -7.23 31.49 -11.70
C GLU A 15 -6.17 32.09 -12.63
N GLU A 16 -5.74 31.36 -13.66
CA GLU A 16 -4.78 31.83 -14.67
C GLU A 16 -5.33 32.98 -15.53
N LEU A 17 -6.67 33.03 -15.70
CA LEU A 17 -7.37 34.12 -16.39
C LEU A 17 -7.71 35.29 -15.45
N ASP A 18 -7.04 35.39 -14.29
CA ASP A 18 -7.27 36.39 -13.23
C ASP A 18 -8.73 36.44 -12.72
N GLY A 19 -9.44 35.31 -12.82
CA GLY A 19 -10.83 35.17 -12.39
C GLY A 19 -10.95 34.71 -10.94
N THR A 20 -11.98 35.19 -10.25
CA THR A 20 -12.30 34.75 -8.88
C THR A 20 -12.99 33.39 -8.88
N VAL A 21 -12.42 32.43 -8.17
CA VAL A 21 -13.01 31.10 -7.89
C VAL A 21 -13.57 31.07 -6.47
N GLU A 22 -14.84 30.72 -6.34
CA GLU A 22 -15.45 30.40 -5.04
C GLU A 22 -15.50 28.88 -4.84
N SER A 23 -15.34 28.41 -3.60
CA SER A 23 -15.39 26.97 -3.29
C SER A 23 -16.73 26.32 -3.68
N THR A 24 -17.82 27.10 -3.64
CA THR A 24 -19.18 26.70 -4.03
C THR A 24 -19.40 26.66 -5.55
N ASP A 25 -18.43 27.12 -6.35
CA ASP A 25 -18.60 27.15 -7.80
C ASP A 25 -18.73 25.73 -8.35
N THR A 26 -19.75 25.56 -9.19
CA THR A 26 -19.98 24.32 -9.92
C THR A 26 -19.20 24.35 -11.24
N VAL A 27 -18.95 23.18 -11.82
CA VAL A 27 -18.32 23.04 -13.14
C VAL A 27 -19.03 23.90 -14.20
N ALA A 28 -20.36 23.99 -14.14
CA ALA A 28 -21.15 24.83 -15.05
C ALA A 28 -20.84 26.32 -14.84
N LYS A 29 -20.85 26.80 -13.59
CA LYS A 29 -20.50 28.20 -13.27
C LYS A 29 -19.10 28.56 -13.74
N LEU A 30 -18.11 27.68 -13.50
CA LEU A 30 -16.73 27.90 -13.93
C LEU A 30 -16.63 28.00 -15.46
N LYS A 31 -17.30 27.12 -16.21
CA LYS A 31 -17.36 27.20 -17.68
C LYS A 31 -17.94 28.54 -18.14
N THR A 32 -19.03 28.98 -17.52
CA THR A 32 -19.63 30.28 -17.83
C THR A 32 -18.71 31.46 -17.49
N LYS A 33 -17.95 31.39 -16.39
CA LYS A 33 -16.94 32.42 -16.04
C LYS A 33 -15.83 32.49 -17.09
N ILE A 34 -15.33 31.34 -17.56
CA ILE A 34 -14.32 31.26 -18.62
C ILE A 34 -14.86 31.84 -19.93
N GLU A 35 -16.07 31.43 -20.33
CA GLU A 35 -16.68 31.88 -21.59
C GLU A 35 -16.99 33.40 -21.62
N LYS A 36 -17.18 34.02 -20.45
CA LYS A 36 -17.39 35.46 -20.29
C LYS A 36 -16.12 36.26 -20.02
N CYS A 37 -14.96 35.61 -19.97
CA CYS A 37 -13.69 36.29 -19.74
C CYS A 37 -13.29 37.09 -20.99
N SER A 38 -12.77 38.30 -20.80
CA SER A 38 -12.27 39.15 -21.89
C SER A 38 -11.19 38.47 -22.74
N THR A 39 -10.37 37.63 -22.13
CA THR A 39 -9.34 36.82 -22.82
C THR A 39 -9.97 35.76 -23.73
N PHE A 40 -11.11 35.19 -23.32
CA PHE A 40 -11.84 34.23 -24.16
C PHE A 40 -12.51 34.92 -25.36
N GLU A 41 -13.01 36.14 -25.16
CA GLU A 41 -13.55 36.97 -26.25
C GLU A 41 -12.45 37.39 -27.23
N SER A 42 -11.25 37.70 -26.72
CA SER A 42 -10.11 38.14 -27.52
C SER A 42 -9.45 36.98 -28.28
N ASP A 43 -9.19 35.86 -27.60
CA ASP A 43 -8.59 34.66 -28.18
C ASP A 43 -9.13 33.38 -27.53
N ALA A 44 -10.24 32.89 -28.08
CA ALA A 44 -10.82 31.61 -27.69
C ALA A 44 -9.89 30.41 -28.00
N GLY A 45 -8.94 30.54 -28.92
CA GLY A 45 -7.98 29.49 -29.27
C GLY A 45 -6.94 29.28 -28.17
N PHE A 46 -6.42 30.38 -27.63
CA PHE A 46 -5.53 30.37 -26.47
C PHE A 46 -6.18 29.67 -25.28
N VAL A 47 -7.39 30.08 -24.89
CA VAL A 47 -8.07 29.51 -23.71
C VAL A 47 -8.37 28.01 -23.90
N LYS A 48 -8.74 27.57 -25.11
CA LYS A 48 -8.92 26.13 -25.39
C LYS A 48 -7.62 25.35 -25.27
N THR A 49 -6.51 25.93 -25.71
CA THR A 49 -5.17 25.33 -25.60
C THR A 49 -4.74 25.25 -24.14
N LEU A 50 -4.99 26.30 -23.37
CA LEU A 50 -4.73 26.34 -21.93
C LEU A 50 -5.50 25.23 -21.19
N ILE A 51 -6.80 25.10 -21.45
CA ILE A 51 -7.64 24.03 -20.88
C ILE A 51 -7.10 22.65 -21.26
N LYS A 52 -6.73 22.47 -22.54
CA LYS A 52 -6.17 21.20 -23.02
C LYS A 52 -4.88 20.86 -22.29
N ASN A 53 -3.97 21.82 -22.12
CA ASN A 53 -2.70 21.61 -21.45
C ASN A 53 -2.89 21.13 -20.00
N TYR A 54 -3.80 21.75 -19.24
CA TYR A 54 -4.07 21.30 -17.86
C TYR A 54 -4.69 19.89 -17.81
N ILE A 55 -5.58 19.56 -18.76
CA ILE A 55 -6.13 18.20 -18.87
C ILE A 55 -5.00 17.20 -19.16
N ASP A 56 -4.16 17.48 -20.15
CA ASP A 56 -3.06 16.60 -20.56
C ASP A 56 -2.03 16.43 -19.44
N GLU A 57 -1.74 17.50 -18.70
CA GLU A 57 -0.86 17.48 -17.53
C GLU A 57 -1.42 16.59 -16.41
N ARG A 58 -2.71 16.71 -16.11
CA ARG A 58 -3.38 15.85 -15.12
C ARG A 58 -3.36 14.38 -15.55
N VAL A 59 -3.71 14.09 -16.80
CA VAL A 59 -3.70 12.71 -17.32
C VAL A 59 -2.31 12.11 -17.18
N SER A 60 -1.28 12.85 -17.61
CA SER A 60 0.13 12.43 -17.48
C SER A 60 0.54 12.19 -16.03
N ARG A 61 0.07 13.03 -15.10
CA ARG A 61 0.34 12.89 -13.66
C ARG A 61 -0.27 11.61 -13.10
N ASN A 62 -1.51 11.30 -13.48
CA ASN A 62 -2.20 10.09 -13.05
C ASN A 62 -1.52 8.82 -13.57
N GLU A 63 -1.10 8.80 -14.84
CA GLU A 63 -0.36 7.66 -15.41
C GLU A 63 0.98 7.41 -14.71
N ARG A 64 1.71 8.48 -14.37
CA ARG A 64 2.94 8.37 -13.56
C ARG A 64 2.65 7.82 -12.17
N GLN A 65 1.59 8.30 -11.52
CA GLN A 65 1.20 7.82 -10.20
C GLN A 65 0.85 6.32 -10.22
N GLU A 66 0.09 5.87 -11.22
CA GLU A 66 -0.25 4.46 -11.40
C GLU A 66 1.00 3.60 -11.63
N THR A 67 1.97 4.11 -12.39
CA THR A 67 3.24 3.42 -12.63
C THR A 67 4.05 3.26 -11.35
N LEU A 68 4.15 4.33 -10.55
CA LEU A 68 4.85 4.29 -9.25
C LEU A 68 4.17 3.34 -8.27
N GLU A 69 2.85 3.29 -8.24
CA GLU A 69 2.10 2.36 -7.40
C GLU A 69 2.31 0.91 -7.83
N LYS A 70 2.30 0.62 -9.13
CA LYS A 70 2.64 -0.71 -9.67
C LYS A 70 4.05 -1.13 -9.28
N GLN A 71 5.04 -0.25 -9.42
CA GLN A 71 6.42 -0.51 -9.00
C GLN A 71 6.53 -0.76 -7.50
N LYS A 72 5.83 0.02 -6.68
CA LYS A 72 5.80 -0.16 -5.22
C LYS A 72 5.19 -1.52 -4.83
N ILE A 73 4.12 -1.94 -5.52
CA ILE A 73 3.50 -3.26 -5.30
C ILE A 73 4.46 -4.38 -5.71
N GLU A 74 5.15 -4.25 -6.84
CA GLU A 74 6.13 -5.24 -7.30
C GLU A 74 7.30 -5.38 -6.32
N LEU A 75 7.84 -4.26 -5.85
CA LEU A 75 8.90 -4.24 -4.85
C LEU A 75 8.45 -4.91 -3.54
N ALA A 76 7.22 -4.61 -3.07
CA ALA A 76 6.66 -5.23 -1.89
C ALA A 76 6.47 -6.75 -2.06
N LYS A 77 6.06 -7.21 -3.25
CA LYS A 77 5.96 -8.65 -3.57
C LYS A 77 7.32 -9.33 -3.51
N LEU A 78 8.37 -8.70 -4.03
CA LEU A 78 9.74 -9.22 -3.96
C LEU A 78 10.24 -9.30 -2.52
N GLN A 79 9.95 -8.28 -1.70
CA GLN A 79 10.28 -8.31 -0.26
C GLN A 79 9.55 -9.44 0.47
N LEU A 80 8.26 -9.63 0.22
CA LEU A 80 7.48 -10.73 0.79
C LEU A 80 8.05 -12.08 0.38
N ALA A 81 8.37 -12.29 -0.90
CA ALA A 81 8.96 -13.55 -1.37
C ALA A 81 10.33 -13.85 -0.72
N GLN A 82 11.13 -12.82 -0.43
CA GLN A 82 12.40 -12.98 0.28
C GLN A 82 12.17 -13.35 1.74
N LEU A 83 11.25 -12.67 2.43
CA LEU A 83 10.86 -13.00 3.81
C LEU A 83 10.29 -14.43 3.91
N GLU A 84 9.45 -14.84 2.96
CA GLU A 84 8.94 -16.22 2.90
C GLU A 84 10.07 -17.25 2.81
N LYS A 85 11.09 -17.00 1.98
CA LYS A 85 12.26 -17.88 1.91
C LYS A 85 13.04 -17.94 3.22
N GLU A 86 13.15 -16.83 3.94
CA GLU A 86 13.83 -16.80 5.25
C GLU A 86 13.00 -17.50 6.34
N VAL A 87 11.69 -17.29 6.37
CA VAL A 87 10.77 -18.00 7.27
C VAL A 87 10.79 -19.51 7.00
N VAL A 88 10.82 -19.93 5.73
CA VAL A 88 10.95 -21.35 5.34
C VAL A 88 12.32 -21.93 5.72
N LYS A 89 13.37 -21.12 5.87
CA LYS A 89 14.66 -21.61 6.41
C LYS A 89 14.66 -21.78 7.93
N LEU A 90 13.83 -21.02 8.65
CA LEU A 90 13.69 -21.10 10.10
C LEU A 90 12.76 -22.25 10.53
N LYS A 91 11.62 -22.43 9.86
CA LYS A 91 10.61 -23.45 10.20
C LYS A 91 11.14 -24.91 10.30
N PRO A 92 12.08 -25.40 9.48
CA PRO A 92 12.61 -26.75 9.59
C PRO A 92 13.58 -26.91 10.77
N LYS A 93 14.28 -25.84 11.17
CA LYS A 93 15.25 -25.86 12.28
C LYS A 93 14.55 -25.79 13.64
N ASP A 94 13.41 -25.11 13.70
CA ASP A 94 12.57 -25.02 14.91
C ASP A 94 11.57 -26.18 15.03
N GLN A 95 11.45 -27.05 14.01
CA GLN A 95 10.90 -28.39 14.19
C GLN A 95 11.91 -29.26 14.94
N TYR A 96 12.04 -29.01 16.24
CA TYR A 96 12.52 -30.01 17.17
C TYR A 96 11.61 -31.24 17.06
N ASP A 97 12.12 -32.21 16.31
CA ASP A 97 11.86 -33.64 16.31
C ASP A 97 10.72 -34.11 17.24
N VAL A 98 9.46 -33.80 16.90
CA VAL A 98 8.26 -34.28 17.61
C VAL A 98 8.18 -35.82 17.56
N ARG A 99 9.02 -36.47 16.74
CA ARG A 99 9.14 -37.93 16.61
C ARG A 99 10.10 -38.58 17.62
N LYS A 100 10.64 -37.85 18.60
CA LYS A 100 11.45 -38.44 19.69
C LYS A 100 10.68 -38.71 20.99
N ILE A 101 9.36 -38.53 21.03
CA ILE A 101 8.53 -38.77 22.25
C ILE A 101 7.75 -40.10 22.15
N GLY A 102 8.25 -41.10 21.42
CA GLY A 102 7.45 -42.30 21.11
C GLY A 102 8.19 -43.64 20.99
N LEU A 103 9.44 -43.75 21.43
CA LEU A 103 10.11 -45.05 21.56
C LEU A 103 10.98 -45.07 22.82
N HIS A 104 10.35 -45.37 23.95
CA HIS A 104 11.03 -46.04 25.06
C HIS A 104 10.35 -47.41 25.26
N GLU A 105 10.24 -48.21 24.20
CA GLU A 105 10.02 -49.66 24.40
C GLU A 105 11.35 -50.29 24.79
N GLY A 106 11.77 -50.02 26.03
CA GLY A 106 12.99 -50.57 26.62
C GLY A 106 12.74 -50.76 28.11
N SER A 107 12.50 -52.01 28.50
CA SER A 107 12.39 -52.56 29.86
C SER A 107 11.84 -51.62 30.94
N ASN A 108 10.58 -51.85 31.30
CA ASN A 108 9.81 -51.26 32.40
C ASN A 108 10.34 -51.62 33.80
N THR A 109 11.64 -51.48 34.02
CA THR A 109 12.26 -51.44 35.35
C THR A 109 12.54 -49.99 35.71
N THR A 110 11.53 -49.30 36.22
CA THR A 110 11.71 -48.02 36.89
C THR A 110 12.44 -48.28 38.21
N SER A 111 13.77 -48.12 38.23
CA SER A 111 14.51 -47.90 39.48
C SER A 111 13.97 -46.60 40.08
N THR A 112 12.98 -46.71 40.95
CA THR A 112 12.41 -45.55 41.63
C THR A 112 13.45 -45.05 42.62
N ALA A 113 13.56 -43.74 42.81
CA ALA A 113 14.51 -43.15 43.77
C ALA A 113 14.37 -43.69 45.22
N ALA A 114 13.27 -44.39 45.51
CA ALA A 114 13.02 -45.12 46.75
C ALA A 114 13.90 -46.39 46.93
N ASP A 115 14.30 -47.08 45.86
CA ASP A 115 15.11 -48.31 45.94
C ASP A 115 16.55 -48.05 46.41
N HIS A 116 16.99 -46.78 46.36
CA HIS A 116 18.32 -46.35 46.79
C HIS A 116 18.36 -45.80 48.22
N MET A 117 17.23 -45.81 48.94
CA MET A 117 17.18 -45.37 50.33
C MET A 117 17.62 -46.52 51.27
N LYS A 118 18.92 -46.63 51.53
CA LYS A 118 19.44 -47.42 52.65
C LYS A 118 18.87 -46.85 53.95
N MET A 119 18.03 -47.62 54.67
CA MET A 119 17.66 -47.31 56.05
C MET A 119 18.91 -47.41 56.93
N TRP A 120 19.40 -46.28 57.44
CA TRP A 120 20.44 -46.27 58.46
C TRP A 120 19.76 -46.30 59.83
N GLY A 121 19.79 -47.48 60.45
CA GLY A 121 19.70 -47.60 61.91
C GLY A 121 18.38 -48.13 62.47
N GLU A 122 18.24 -49.46 62.48
CA GLU A 122 17.74 -50.12 63.69
C GLU A 122 18.86 -51.03 64.18
N THR A 123 19.52 -50.59 65.25
CA THR A 123 20.34 -51.49 66.08
C THR A 123 19.47 -51.85 67.27
N VAL A 124 19.43 -53.15 67.54
CA VAL A 124 18.66 -53.87 68.57
C VAL A 124 18.79 -53.29 69.97
#